data_AF-A0A815BC27-F1
#
_entry.id   AF-A0A815BC27-F1
#
_cell.length_a   1.000
_cell.length_b   1.000
_cell.length_c   1.000
_cell.angle_alpha   90.00
_cell.angle_beta   90.00
_cell.angle_gamma   90.00
#
_symmetry.space_group_name_H-M   'P 1'
#
loop_
_entity.id
_entity.type
_entity.pdbx_description
1 polymer ?
#
loop_
_entity_poly.entity_id
_entity_poly.type
_entity_poly.pdbx_seq_one_letter_code
_entity_poly.pdbx_strand_id
1 'polypeptide(L)'
;MLAFTKRNPIEIAESIRNLDSELNSVEFIQHLIQYIPNETEINAFTRLSGAKEQLTPADRLVYEILQIPFYMERLNTLKFKLIFADNCRLITEQLQLLYDACVFLYHSVHIKKLLEIILSVINHLNSTPTHRILTLDDLSKVSELKTPKTRVPIINIVSQICRDRHPEIFDLKDNYHLIFSASKIDLNIVKYEIDQMQKEFQQIQLWMEKLDVKMNLQTFLSDCREKLPEIVRSCQLTTDQYSKTISYFTQQTTTSVIFLSIFANLIQSLQIKRQN
;
A
#
# COMPACT_ATOMS: atom_id res chain seq x y z
N MET A 1 -5.07 18.92 21.40
CA MET A 1 -4.45 20.26 21.35
C MET A 1 -3.64 20.61 22.60
N LEU A 2 -4.17 20.40 23.83
CA LEU A 2 -3.53 20.74 25.12
C LEU A 2 -2.22 20.00 25.49
N ALA A 3 -1.80 18.98 24.74
CA ALA A 3 -0.52 18.30 24.99
C ALA A 3 0.67 18.96 24.26
N PHE A 4 0.40 19.77 23.23
CA PHE A 4 1.42 20.47 22.42
C PHE A 4 1.71 21.89 22.93
N THR A 5 1.00 22.34 23.97
CA THR A 5 0.95 23.72 24.50
C THR A 5 2.14 24.14 25.36
N LYS A 6 3.25 23.39 25.36
CA LYS A 6 4.50 23.86 26.00
C LYS A 6 5.28 24.85 25.11
N ARG A 7 4.99 24.90 23.81
CA ARG A 7 5.66 25.78 22.84
C ARG A 7 4.88 27.08 22.66
N ASN A 8 5.60 28.16 22.37
CA ASN A 8 5.02 29.49 22.18
C ASN A 8 4.12 29.48 20.91
N PRO A 9 2.84 29.87 21.01
CA PRO A 9 1.94 29.95 19.86
C PRO A 9 2.48 30.76 18.68
N ILE A 10 3.25 31.81 18.96
CA ILE A 10 3.86 32.67 17.94
C ILE A 10 4.94 31.91 17.16
N GLU A 11 5.80 31.17 17.86
CA GLU A 11 6.87 30.38 17.23
C GLU A 11 6.29 29.30 16.31
N ILE A 12 5.20 28.66 16.73
CA ILE A 12 4.50 27.67 15.91
C ILE A 12 3.91 28.34 14.66
N ALA A 13 3.24 29.48 14.81
CA ALA A 13 2.67 30.22 13.69
C ALA A 13 3.75 30.71 12.70
N GLU A 14 4.90 31.20 13.20
CA GLU A 14 6.04 31.55 12.36
C GLU A 14 6.61 30.34 11.61
N SER A 15 6.72 29.18 12.28
CA SER A 15 7.13 27.94 11.64
C SER A 15 6.21 27.56 10.47
N ILE A 16 4.89 27.65 10.66
CA ILE A 16 3.89 27.42 9.60
C ILE A 16 4.01 28.45 8.47
N ARG A 17 4.19 29.72 8.82
CA ARG A 17 4.40 30.82 7.86
C ARG A 17 5.66 30.60 7.03
N ASN A 18 6.70 30.02 7.61
CA ASN A 18 7.98 29.78 6.94
C ASN A 18 8.10 28.38 6.31
N LEU A 19 7.05 27.54 6.40
CA LEU A 19 7.05 26.16 5.92
C LEU A 19 8.20 25.32 6.52
N ASP A 20 8.51 25.62 7.77
CA ASP A 20 9.48 24.90 8.56
C ASP A 20 8.83 23.66 9.20
N SER A 21 9.42 22.49 8.95
CA SER A 21 8.93 21.20 9.41
C SER A 21 9.59 20.74 10.71
N GLU A 22 10.69 21.36 11.16
CA GLU A 22 11.45 20.90 12.34
C GLU A 22 10.65 21.06 13.64
N LEU A 23 9.77 22.06 13.69
CA LEU A 23 8.96 22.36 14.87
C LEU A 23 7.61 21.64 14.88
N ASN A 24 7.29 20.83 13.88
CA ASN A 24 5.95 20.30 13.68
C ASN A 24 5.97 18.77 13.47
N SER A 25 5.18 18.03 14.26
CA SER A 25 4.93 16.60 13.98
C SER A 25 3.73 16.43 13.04
N VAL A 26 3.63 15.27 12.39
CA VAL A 26 2.51 14.94 11.49
C VAL A 26 1.19 15.00 12.25
N GLU A 27 1.14 14.40 13.44
CA GLU A 27 -0.05 14.34 14.29
C GLU A 27 -0.46 15.75 14.73
N PHE A 28 0.51 16.60 15.04
CA PHE A 28 0.26 17.98 15.40
C PHE A 28 -0.38 18.75 14.24
N ILE A 29 0.19 18.66 13.03
CA ILE A 29 -0.36 19.32 11.85
C ILE A 29 -1.75 18.77 11.48
N GLN A 30 -1.96 17.46 11.56
CA GLN A 30 -3.27 16.85 11.33
C GLN A 30 -4.32 17.33 12.33
N HIS A 31 -3.96 17.41 13.61
CA HIS A 31 -4.83 18.00 14.61
C HIS A 31 -5.12 19.47 14.31
N LEU A 32 -4.14 20.28 13.93
CA LEU A 32 -4.37 21.67 13.55
C LEU A 32 -5.36 21.76 12.38
N ILE A 33 -5.16 20.99 11.30
CA ILE A 33 -6.07 20.97 10.14
C ILE A 33 -7.50 20.59 10.55
N GLN A 34 -7.66 19.65 11.49
CA GLN A 34 -8.98 19.20 11.95
C GLN A 34 -9.71 20.24 12.82
N TYR A 35 -8.97 21.04 13.59
CA TYR A 35 -9.54 21.93 14.60
C TYR A 35 -9.46 23.42 14.25
N ILE A 36 -8.85 23.79 13.12
CA ILE A 36 -8.94 25.16 12.64
C ILE A 36 -10.39 25.45 12.26
N PRO A 37 -10.99 26.54 12.79
CA PRO A 37 -12.37 26.88 12.51
C PRO A 37 -12.61 27.04 11.01
N ASN A 38 -13.79 26.67 10.54
CA ASN A 38 -14.18 26.87 9.14
C ASN A 38 -14.44 28.37 8.84
N GLU A 39 -14.56 28.74 7.56
CA GLU A 39 -14.77 30.15 7.15
C GLU A 39 -15.95 30.85 7.86
N THR A 40 -17.01 30.10 8.20
CA THR A 40 -18.16 30.66 8.93
C THR A 40 -17.84 30.97 10.39
N GLU A 41 -17.06 30.10 11.04
CA GLU A 41 -16.62 30.23 12.43
C GLU A 41 -15.51 31.27 12.58
N ILE A 42 -14.64 31.44 11.58
CA ILE A 42 -13.57 32.45 11.54
C ILE A 42 -14.14 33.87 11.71
N ASN A 43 -15.26 34.18 11.06
CA ASN A 43 -15.91 35.48 11.16
C ASN A 43 -16.52 35.75 12.55
N ALA A 44 -16.99 34.71 13.24
CA ALA A 44 -17.47 34.83 14.61
C ALA A 44 -16.30 34.96 15.61
N PHE A 45 -15.22 34.19 15.39
CA PHE A 45 -14.02 34.17 16.22
C PHE A 45 -13.28 35.51 16.18
N THR A 46 -13.08 36.08 14.99
CA THR A 46 -12.42 37.38 14.81
C THR A 46 -13.17 38.54 15.46
N ARG A 47 -14.51 38.50 15.51
CA ARG A 47 -15.36 39.49 16.19
C ARG A 47 -15.29 39.39 17.72
N LEU A 48 -15.04 38.19 18.26
CA LEU A 48 -14.91 37.95 19.71
C LEU A 48 -13.49 38.24 20.23
N SER A 49 -12.48 38.22 19.37
CA SER A 49 -11.05 38.37 19.71
C SER A 49 -10.61 39.81 20.02
N GLY A 50 -11.44 40.59 20.73
CA GLY A 50 -11.17 42.00 21.05
C GLY A 50 -10.04 42.24 22.07
N ALA A 51 -9.62 41.21 22.81
CA ALA A 51 -8.51 41.27 23.76
C ALA A 51 -7.57 40.06 23.56
N LYS A 52 -6.57 40.22 22.69
CA LYS A 52 -5.56 39.16 22.39
C LYS A 52 -4.88 38.58 23.63
N GLU A 53 -4.78 39.38 24.69
CA GLU A 53 -4.16 39.02 25.98
C GLU A 53 -5.01 38.06 26.83
N GLN A 54 -6.31 37.94 26.53
CA GLN A 54 -7.25 37.08 27.27
C GLN A 54 -7.48 35.71 26.60
N LEU A 55 -6.90 35.49 25.41
CA LEU A 55 -7.02 34.23 24.69
C LEU A 55 -6.22 33.12 25.38
N THR A 56 -6.79 31.91 25.43
CA THR A 56 -6.02 30.74 25.85
C THR A 56 -4.86 30.50 24.87
N PRO A 57 -3.78 29.79 25.25
CA PRO A 57 -2.70 29.47 24.32
C PRO A 57 -3.18 28.76 23.04
N ALA A 58 -4.23 27.95 23.12
CA ALA A 58 -4.84 27.28 21.97
C ALA A 58 -5.57 28.28 21.06
N ASP A 59 -6.41 29.15 21.63
CA ASP A 59 -7.13 30.18 20.86
C ASP A 59 -6.16 31.19 20.24
N ARG A 60 -5.08 31.52 20.97
CA ARG A 60 -4.01 32.38 20.46
C ARG A 60 -3.31 31.75 19.27
N LEU A 61 -3.00 30.45 19.33
CA LEU A 61 -2.40 29.74 18.20
C LEU A 61 -3.31 29.76 16.97
N VAL A 62 -4.59 29.44 17.15
CA VAL A 62 -5.58 29.48 16.06
C VAL A 62 -5.67 30.89 15.48
N TYR A 63 -5.74 31.92 16.33
CA TYR A 63 -5.75 33.31 15.90
C TYR A 63 -4.53 33.66 15.04
N GLU A 64 -3.32 33.35 15.50
CA GLU A 64 -2.07 33.63 14.76
C GLU A 64 -2.01 32.89 13.42
N ILE A 65 -2.46 31.62 13.37
CA ILE A 65 -2.52 30.83 12.13
C ILE A 65 -3.49 31.45 11.12
N LEU A 66 -4.65 31.91 11.56
CA LEU A 66 -5.65 32.54 10.69
C LEU A 66 -5.18 33.86 10.07
N GLN A 67 -4.17 34.51 10.65
CA GLN A 67 -3.52 35.69 10.05
C GLN A 67 -2.53 35.33 8.93
N ILE A 68 -2.17 34.05 8.78
CA ILE A 68 -1.20 33.60 7.78
C ILE A 68 -1.91 33.45 6.42
N PRO A 69 -1.44 34.13 5.35
CA PRO A 69 -1.97 33.92 4.01
C PRO A 69 -1.79 32.47 3.57
N PHE A 70 -2.85 31.87 3.02
CA PHE A 70 -2.88 30.48 2.54
C PHE A 70 -2.50 29.47 3.64
N TYR A 71 -2.96 29.69 4.87
CA TYR A 71 -2.60 28.84 6.01
C TYR A 71 -2.99 27.36 5.79
N MET A 72 -4.11 27.08 5.12
CA MET A 72 -4.53 25.70 4.81
C MET A 72 -3.57 25.03 3.85
N GLU A 73 -3.18 25.71 2.78
CA GLU A 73 -2.20 25.21 1.81
C GLU A 73 -0.83 24.99 2.45
N ARG A 74 -0.43 25.90 3.37
CA ARG A 74 0.82 25.76 4.14
C ARG A 74 0.79 24.54 5.05
N LEU A 75 -0.29 24.34 5.80
CA LEU A 75 -0.46 23.18 6.68
C LEU A 75 -0.49 21.87 5.88
N ASN A 76 -1.21 21.83 4.77
CA ASN A 76 -1.24 20.66 3.90
C ASN A 76 0.15 20.38 3.29
N THR A 77 0.89 21.41 2.90
CA THR A 77 2.25 21.28 2.38
C THR A 77 3.21 20.75 3.45
N LEU A 78 3.12 21.25 4.68
CA LEU A 78 3.89 20.74 5.82
C LEU A 78 3.56 19.27 6.11
N LYS A 79 2.27 18.92 6.14
CA LYS A 79 1.82 17.53 6.31
C LYS A 79 2.43 16.64 5.24
N PHE A 80 2.29 17.03 3.97
CA PHE A 80 2.82 16.28 2.82
C PHE A 80 4.34 16.13 2.93
N LYS A 81 5.07 17.21 3.21
CA LYS A 81 6.53 17.20 3.41
C LYS A 81 6.98 16.22 4.50
N LEU A 82 6.27 16.18 5.62
CA LEU A 82 6.62 15.31 6.75
C LEU A 82 6.42 13.82 6.43
N ILE A 83 5.41 13.45 5.64
CA ILE A 83 5.08 12.03 5.34
C ILE A 83 5.66 11.54 4.02
N PHE A 84 6.13 12.44 3.14
CA PHE A 84 6.49 12.12 1.76
C PHE A 84 7.55 11.01 1.67
N ALA A 85 8.65 11.13 2.42
CA ALA A 85 9.76 10.18 2.36
C ALA A 85 9.35 8.77 2.81
N ASP A 86 8.57 8.67 3.89
CA ASP A 86 8.07 7.40 4.39
C ASP A 86 7.06 6.76 3.44
N ASN A 87 6.14 7.56 2.88
CA ASN A 87 5.20 7.07 1.87
C ASN A 87 5.92 6.54 0.64
N CYS A 88 6.93 7.28 0.14
CA CYS A 88 7.77 6.83 -0.97
C CYS A 88 8.45 5.49 -0.67
N ARG A 89 9.04 5.35 0.52
CA ARG A 89 9.71 4.13 0.95
C ARG A 89 8.74 2.95 1.02
N LEU A 90 7.61 3.13 1.71
CA LEU A 90 6.60 2.08 1.89
C LEU A 90 6.01 1.61 0.56
N ILE A 91 5.66 2.55 -0.33
CA ILE A 91 5.14 2.22 -1.66
C ILE A 91 6.20 1.46 -2.46
N THR A 92 7.46 1.89 -2.42
CA THR A 92 8.55 1.22 -3.14
C THR A 92 8.75 -0.21 -2.65
N GLU A 93 8.76 -0.43 -1.33
CA GLU A 93 8.85 -1.77 -0.73
C GLU A 93 7.66 -2.66 -1.14
N GLN A 94 6.45 -2.12 -1.14
CA GLN A 94 5.25 -2.85 -1.55
C GLN A 94 5.28 -3.24 -3.04
N LEU A 95 5.67 -2.31 -3.91
CA LEU A 95 5.81 -2.57 -5.35
C LEU A 95 6.87 -3.63 -5.63
N GLN A 96 8.03 -3.54 -4.98
CA GLN A 96 9.10 -4.52 -5.14
C GLN A 96 8.64 -5.92 -4.71
N LEU A 97 7.96 -6.03 -3.58
CA LEU A 97 7.45 -7.31 -3.07
C LEU A 97 6.41 -7.93 -4.02
N LEU A 98 5.50 -7.12 -4.57
CA LEU A 98 4.54 -7.56 -5.57
C LEU A 98 5.24 -8.02 -6.86
N TYR A 99 6.21 -7.23 -7.35
CA TYR A 99 6.97 -7.53 -8.55
C TYR A 99 7.69 -8.88 -8.41
N ASP A 100 8.45 -9.05 -7.33
CA ASP A 100 9.24 -10.26 -7.07
C ASP A 100 8.35 -11.50 -6.91
N ALA A 101 7.21 -11.38 -6.22
CA ALA A 101 6.25 -12.48 -6.11
C ALA A 101 5.68 -12.86 -7.49
N CYS A 102 5.36 -11.88 -8.34
CA CYS A 102 4.88 -12.13 -9.70
C CYS A 102 5.95 -12.79 -10.58
N VAL A 103 7.18 -12.29 -10.55
CA VAL A 103 8.33 -12.89 -11.26
C VAL A 103 8.54 -14.34 -10.81
N PHE A 104 8.54 -14.58 -9.50
CA PHE A 104 8.69 -15.92 -8.95
C PHE A 104 7.60 -16.86 -9.46
N LEU A 105 6.33 -16.49 -9.34
CA LEU A 105 5.21 -17.33 -9.79
C LEU A 105 5.30 -17.62 -11.29
N TYR A 106 5.63 -16.62 -12.10
CA TYR A 106 5.71 -16.78 -13.56
C TYR A 106 6.84 -17.73 -14.01
N HIS A 107 7.99 -17.68 -13.33
CA HIS A 107 9.18 -18.43 -13.74
C HIS A 107 9.36 -19.77 -13.00
N SER A 108 8.77 -19.94 -11.82
CA SER A 108 9.02 -21.12 -10.96
C SER A 108 8.60 -22.43 -11.63
N VAL A 109 9.59 -23.30 -11.88
CA VAL A 109 9.38 -24.66 -12.37
C VAL A 109 8.65 -25.53 -11.34
N HIS A 110 8.89 -25.30 -10.05
CA HIS A 110 8.24 -26.03 -8.96
C HIS A 110 6.74 -25.68 -8.88
N ILE A 111 6.36 -24.42 -9.08
CA ILE A 111 4.93 -24.03 -9.18
C ILE A 111 4.29 -24.72 -10.37
N LYS A 112 4.90 -24.66 -11.55
CA LYS A 112 4.37 -25.29 -12.76
C LYS A 112 4.18 -26.79 -12.57
N LYS A 113 5.15 -27.48 -11.97
CA LYS A 113 5.07 -28.91 -11.70
C LYS A 113 3.99 -29.25 -10.66
N LEU A 114 3.87 -28.45 -9.60
CA LEU A 114 2.80 -28.61 -8.61
C LEU A 114 1.42 -28.50 -9.25
N LEU A 115 1.21 -27.51 -10.12
CA LEU A 115 -0.06 -27.33 -10.83
C LEU A 115 -0.36 -28.50 -11.78
N GLU A 116 0.65 -29.03 -12.47
CA GLU A 116 0.52 -30.23 -13.33
C GLU A 116 0.09 -31.47 -12.53
N ILE A 117 0.68 -31.67 -11.35
CA ILE A 117 0.31 -32.78 -10.45
C ILE A 117 -1.14 -32.60 -9.97
N ILE A 118 -1.50 -31.40 -9.49
CA ILE A 118 -2.86 -31.08 -9.05
C ILE A 118 -3.87 -31.37 -10.16
N LEU A 119 -3.59 -30.90 -11.37
CA LEU A 119 -4.44 -31.13 -12.53
C LEU A 119 -4.60 -32.62 -12.84
N SER A 120 -3.50 -33.38 -12.80
CA SER A 120 -3.51 -34.82 -13.05
C SER A 120 -4.35 -35.58 -12.01
N VAL A 121 -4.24 -35.21 -10.73
CA VAL A 121 -5.04 -35.81 -9.65
C VAL A 121 -6.52 -35.48 -9.83
N ILE A 122 -6.87 -34.21 -10.08
CA ILE A 122 -8.26 -33.79 -10.28
C ILE A 122 -8.89 -34.49 -11.49
N ASN A 123 -8.18 -34.56 -12.62
CA ASN A 123 -8.67 -35.23 -13.83
C ASN A 123 -8.88 -36.73 -13.61
N HIS A 124 -7.94 -37.39 -12.92
CA HIS A 124 -8.08 -38.80 -12.58
C HIS A 124 -9.29 -39.07 -11.67
N LEU A 125 -9.51 -38.23 -10.66
CA LEU A 125 -10.63 -38.39 -9.73
C LEU A 125 -12.01 -38.15 -10.37
N ASN A 126 -12.09 -37.28 -11.37
CA ASN A 126 -13.34 -36.97 -12.05
C ASN A 126 -13.67 -37.93 -13.21
N SER A 127 -12.79 -38.90 -13.53
CA SER A 127 -12.94 -39.84 -14.65
C SER A 127 -13.29 -39.16 -15.99
N THR A 128 -12.89 -37.89 -16.18
CA THR A 128 -13.25 -37.13 -17.38
C THR A 128 -12.27 -37.43 -18.50
N PRO A 129 -12.74 -37.91 -19.67
CA PRO A 129 -11.87 -38.17 -20.83
C PRO A 129 -11.38 -36.88 -21.52
N THR A 130 -11.96 -35.72 -21.19
CA THR A 130 -11.57 -34.41 -21.71
C THR A 130 -10.53 -33.74 -20.82
N HIS A 131 -9.51 -33.17 -21.45
CA HIS A 131 -8.49 -32.33 -20.82
C HIS A 131 -9.13 -31.06 -20.25
N ARG A 132 -9.71 -31.13 -19.05
CA ARG A 132 -10.17 -29.95 -18.31
C ARG A 132 -8.98 -29.04 -18.04
N ILE A 133 -9.15 -27.74 -18.18
CA ILE A 133 -8.15 -26.73 -17.80
C ILE A 133 -8.34 -26.42 -16.33
N LEU A 134 -7.24 -26.43 -15.55
CA LEU A 134 -7.26 -26.03 -14.15
C LEU A 134 -7.55 -24.53 -14.05
N THR A 135 -8.64 -24.15 -13.38
CA THR A 135 -8.97 -22.74 -13.16
C THR A 135 -8.43 -22.23 -11.82
N LEU A 136 -8.37 -20.91 -11.63
CA LEU A 136 -8.05 -20.33 -10.32
C LEU A 136 -9.10 -20.68 -9.25
N ASP A 137 -10.37 -20.81 -9.63
CA ASP A 137 -11.44 -21.23 -8.71
C ASP A 137 -11.27 -22.69 -8.26
N ASP A 138 -10.78 -23.56 -9.16
CA ASP A 138 -10.41 -24.91 -8.77
C ASP A 138 -9.28 -24.87 -7.74
N LEU A 139 -8.22 -24.10 -8.03
CA LEU A 139 -7.05 -23.95 -7.16
C LEU A 139 -7.37 -23.40 -5.77
N SER A 140 -8.27 -22.41 -5.68
CA SER A 140 -8.66 -21.83 -4.41
C SER A 140 -9.37 -22.85 -3.50
N LYS A 141 -10.02 -23.86 -4.10
CA LYS A 141 -10.78 -24.91 -3.39
C LYS A 141 -9.98 -26.20 -3.17
N VAL A 142 -8.82 -26.39 -3.82
CA VAL A 142 -8.04 -27.65 -3.77
C VAL A 142 -7.83 -28.19 -2.35
N SER A 143 -7.56 -27.31 -1.38
CA SER A 143 -7.33 -27.70 0.01
C SER A 143 -8.59 -28.22 0.72
N GLU A 144 -9.78 -27.85 0.24
CA GLU A 144 -11.08 -28.24 0.81
C GLU A 144 -11.68 -29.45 0.10
N LEU A 145 -11.28 -29.69 -1.15
CA LEU A 145 -11.79 -30.79 -1.96
C LEU A 145 -11.34 -32.15 -1.37
N LYS A 146 -12.27 -33.10 -1.37
CA LYS A 146 -12.06 -34.49 -0.93
C LYS A 146 -12.39 -35.45 -2.06
N THR A 147 -11.68 -36.57 -2.12
CA THR A 147 -11.98 -37.66 -3.06
C THR A 147 -13.44 -38.14 -2.89
N PRO A 148 -14.16 -38.46 -3.97
CA PRO A 148 -15.56 -38.87 -3.89
C PRO A 148 -15.80 -40.13 -3.03
N LYS A 149 -14.90 -41.12 -3.13
CA LYS A 149 -15.06 -42.44 -2.49
C LYS A 149 -14.51 -42.50 -1.06
N THR A 150 -13.23 -42.15 -0.87
CA THR A 150 -12.53 -42.32 0.41
C THR A 150 -12.54 -41.07 1.29
N ARG A 151 -13.14 -39.97 0.81
CA ARG A 151 -13.19 -38.66 1.49
C ARG A 151 -11.82 -38.10 1.94
N VAL A 152 -10.73 -38.56 1.32
CA VAL A 152 -9.37 -38.06 1.57
C VAL A 152 -9.21 -36.67 0.93
N PRO A 153 -8.66 -35.66 1.62
CA PRO A 153 -8.37 -34.37 1.02
C PRO A 153 -7.45 -34.49 -0.19
N ILE A 154 -7.78 -33.83 -1.31
CA ILE A 154 -6.99 -33.89 -2.55
C ILE A 154 -5.55 -33.43 -2.30
N ILE A 155 -5.37 -32.37 -1.50
CA ILE A 155 -4.05 -31.87 -1.14
C ILE A 155 -3.17 -32.90 -0.42
N ASN A 156 -3.75 -33.87 0.30
CA ASN A 156 -2.98 -34.95 0.92
C ASN A 156 -2.41 -35.89 -0.14
N ILE A 157 -3.19 -36.22 -1.16
CA ILE A 157 -2.76 -37.08 -2.27
C ILE A 157 -1.66 -36.39 -3.07
N VAL A 158 -1.85 -35.10 -3.36
CA VAL A 158 -0.83 -34.26 -4.02
C VAL A 158 0.46 -34.23 -3.19
N SER A 159 0.36 -33.97 -1.88
CA SER A 159 1.53 -33.95 -0.98
C SER A 159 2.26 -35.29 -0.95
N GLN A 160 1.54 -36.41 -0.93
CA GLN A 160 2.13 -37.75 -1.00
C GLN A 160 2.87 -37.98 -2.32
N ILE A 161 2.26 -37.63 -3.46
CA ILE A 161 2.91 -37.73 -4.78
C ILE A 161 4.17 -36.87 -4.83
N CYS A 162 4.11 -35.64 -4.32
CA CYS A 162 5.28 -34.77 -4.23
C CYS A 162 6.38 -35.40 -3.38
N ARG A 163 6.06 -35.99 -2.22
CA ARG A 163 7.07 -36.65 -1.37
C ARG A 163 7.76 -37.81 -2.09
N ASP A 164 6.98 -38.64 -2.76
CA ASP A 164 7.48 -39.89 -3.32
C ASP A 164 8.22 -39.69 -4.65
N ARG A 165 7.86 -38.65 -5.43
CA ARG A 165 8.32 -38.49 -6.82
C ARG A 165 8.91 -37.12 -7.16
N HIS A 166 8.54 -36.07 -6.42
CA HIS A 166 8.93 -34.68 -6.70
C HIS A 166 9.29 -33.91 -5.41
N PRO A 167 10.24 -34.41 -4.59
CA PRO A 167 10.56 -33.81 -3.29
C PRO A 167 11.06 -32.36 -3.41
N GLU A 168 11.62 -31.97 -4.55
CA GLU A 168 12.06 -30.60 -4.88
C GLU A 168 10.93 -29.56 -4.78
N ILE A 169 9.66 -29.97 -4.95
CA ILE A 169 8.52 -29.04 -4.83
C ILE A 169 8.41 -28.48 -3.42
N PHE A 170 8.91 -29.18 -2.40
CA PHE A 170 8.87 -28.66 -1.04
C PHE A 170 9.83 -27.49 -0.78
N ASP A 171 10.76 -27.20 -1.69
CA ASP A 171 11.64 -26.03 -1.63
C ASP A 171 10.86 -24.72 -1.85
N LEU A 172 9.61 -24.80 -2.33
CA LEU A 172 8.69 -23.65 -2.35
C LEU A 172 8.47 -23.01 -0.96
N LYS A 173 8.79 -23.70 0.13
CA LYS A 173 8.76 -23.12 1.50
C LYS A 173 9.67 -21.90 1.62
N ASP A 174 10.80 -21.86 0.89
CA ASP A 174 11.80 -20.80 1.01
C ASP A 174 11.27 -19.48 0.43
N ASN A 175 10.33 -19.56 -0.53
CA ASN A 175 9.65 -18.41 -1.13
C ASN A 175 8.24 -18.18 -0.59
N TYR A 176 7.79 -18.96 0.39
CA TYR A 176 6.45 -18.79 0.97
C TYR A 176 6.25 -17.38 1.56
N HIS A 177 7.22 -16.89 2.33
CA HIS A 177 7.14 -15.57 2.98
C HIS A 177 7.02 -14.43 1.97
N LEU A 178 7.67 -14.55 0.80
CA LEU A 178 7.57 -13.59 -0.30
C LEU A 178 6.11 -13.52 -0.79
N ILE A 179 5.53 -14.65 -1.18
CA ILE A 179 4.17 -14.70 -1.74
C ILE A 179 3.14 -14.30 -0.70
N PHE A 180 3.25 -14.80 0.53
CA PHE A 180 2.34 -14.48 1.62
C PHE A 180 2.36 -13.00 2.02
N SER A 181 3.53 -12.37 1.99
CA SER A 181 3.62 -10.94 2.29
C SER A 181 3.06 -10.11 1.13
N ALA A 182 3.37 -10.50 -0.12
CA ALA A 182 2.82 -9.86 -1.31
C ALA A 182 1.29 -10.00 -1.40
N SER A 183 0.72 -11.10 -0.92
CA SER A 183 -0.73 -11.35 -0.97
C SER A 183 -1.55 -10.42 -0.07
N LYS A 184 -0.92 -9.61 0.78
CA LYS A 184 -1.57 -8.60 1.62
C LYS A 184 -1.62 -7.22 0.97
N ILE A 185 -0.97 -7.05 -0.18
CA ILE A 185 -0.85 -5.78 -0.86
C ILE A 185 -1.85 -5.73 -2.00
N ASP A 186 -2.70 -4.70 -2.01
CA ASP A 186 -3.59 -4.42 -3.13
C ASP A 186 -2.97 -3.38 -4.06
N LEU A 187 -2.53 -3.85 -5.23
CA LEU A 187 -1.97 -3.00 -6.28
C LEU A 187 -2.87 -1.82 -6.68
N ASN A 188 -4.20 -1.95 -6.59
CA ASN A 188 -5.10 -0.84 -6.91
C ASN A 188 -5.08 0.25 -5.82
N ILE A 189 -4.93 -0.14 -4.56
CA ILE A 189 -4.74 0.79 -3.45
C ILE A 189 -3.41 1.53 -3.62
N VAL A 190 -2.34 0.81 -3.92
CA VAL A 190 -1.02 1.42 -4.18
C VAL A 190 -1.08 2.43 -5.33
N LYS A 191 -1.75 2.09 -6.44
CA LYS A 191 -1.97 3.03 -7.55
C LYS A 191 -2.71 4.29 -7.13
N TYR A 192 -3.76 4.13 -6.32
CA TYR A 192 -4.53 5.24 -5.81
C TYR A 192 -3.68 6.16 -4.92
N GLU A 193 -2.88 5.60 -4.01
CA GLU A 193 -1.97 6.37 -3.14
C GLU A 193 -0.96 7.19 -3.96
N ILE A 194 -0.37 6.60 -4.99
CA ILE A 194 0.56 7.30 -5.90
C ILE A 194 -0.15 8.46 -6.62
N ASP A 195 -1.35 8.23 -7.15
CA ASP A 195 -2.15 9.27 -7.82
C ASP A 195 -2.52 10.42 -6.86
N GLN A 196 -2.86 10.12 -5.60
CA GLN A 196 -3.08 11.15 -4.59
C GLN A 196 -1.81 11.95 -4.31
N MET A 197 -0.66 11.29 -4.16
CA MET A 197 0.62 11.99 -3.95
C MET A 197 0.99 12.90 -5.13
N GLN A 198 0.73 12.47 -6.37
CA GLN A 198 0.95 13.31 -7.55
C GLN A 198 0.01 14.51 -7.58
N LYS A 199 -1.27 14.33 -7.25
CA LYS A 199 -2.26 15.41 -7.16
C LYS A 199 -1.89 16.41 -6.08
N GLU A 200 -1.55 15.95 -4.88
CA GLU A 200 -1.10 16.82 -3.78
C GLU A 200 0.14 17.61 -4.17
N PHE A 201 1.14 16.96 -4.79
CA PHE A 201 2.32 17.65 -5.28
C PHE A 201 2.00 18.71 -6.34
N GLN A 202 1.12 18.41 -7.30
CA GLN A 202 0.70 19.37 -8.31
C GLN A 202 0.00 20.59 -7.68
N GLN A 203 -0.89 20.36 -6.71
CA GLN A 203 -1.51 21.46 -5.97
C GLN A 203 -0.46 22.30 -5.25
N ILE A 204 0.55 21.66 -4.64
CA ILE A 204 1.66 22.34 -3.96
C ILE A 204 2.40 23.29 -4.92
N GLN A 205 2.72 22.81 -6.12
CA GLN A 205 3.38 23.63 -7.13
C GLN A 205 2.53 24.86 -7.51
N LEU A 206 1.23 24.67 -7.76
CA LEU A 206 0.32 25.73 -8.20
C LEU A 206 0.14 26.85 -7.18
N TRP A 207 -0.02 26.54 -5.89
CA TRP A 207 -0.19 27.59 -4.88
C TRP A 207 1.14 28.27 -4.54
N MET A 208 2.26 27.56 -4.65
CA MET A 208 3.59 28.15 -4.44
C MET A 208 3.96 29.19 -5.49
N GLU A 209 3.55 29.01 -6.75
CA GLU A 209 3.71 30.03 -7.79
C GLU A 209 3.05 31.37 -7.42
N LYS A 210 1.98 31.34 -6.62
CA LYS A 210 1.24 32.55 -6.20
C LYS A 210 1.95 33.37 -5.12
N LEU A 211 2.91 32.78 -4.40
CA LEU A 211 3.45 33.35 -3.16
C LEU A 211 4.87 33.91 -3.29
N ASP A 212 5.57 33.65 -4.39
CA ASP A 212 7.01 33.94 -4.56
C ASP A 212 7.90 33.40 -3.40
N VAL A 213 7.39 32.45 -2.61
CA VAL A 213 8.11 31.83 -1.49
C VAL A 213 9.02 30.75 -2.06
N LYS A 214 10.31 31.09 -2.24
CA LYS A 214 11.26 30.24 -2.95
C LYS A 214 12.33 29.56 -2.11
N MET A 215 12.59 29.90 -0.84
CA MET A 215 13.81 29.39 -0.18
C MET A 215 13.66 28.10 0.63
N ASN A 216 12.60 27.92 1.43
CA ASN A 216 12.55 26.82 2.41
C ASN A 216 12.04 25.46 1.89
N LEU A 217 11.58 25.40 0.64
CA LEU A 217 11.01 24.18 0.04
C LEU A 217 11.77 23.66 -1.18
N GLN A 218 12.82 24.32 -1.67
CA GLN A 218 13.46 23.91 -2.94
C GLN A 218 14.00 22.49 -2.90
N THR A 219 14.72 22.14 -1.84
CA THR A 219 15.25 20.78 -1.66
C THR A 219 14.12 19.77 -1.65
N PHE A 220 13.06 20.02 -0.86
CA PHE A 220 11.89 19.15 -0.80
C PHE A 220 11.20 18.99 -2.16
N LEU A 221 10.96 20.09 -2.88
CA LEU A 221 10.34 20.05 -4.20
C LEU A 221 11.24 19.32 -5.22
N SER A 222 12.56 19.44 -5.08
CA SER A 222 13.51 18.69 -5.90
C SER A 222 13.38 17.20 -5.64
N ASP A 223 13.35 16.79 -4.37
CA ASP A 223 13.15 15.39 -3.98
C ASP A 223 11.83 14.84 -4.53
N CYS A 224 10.75 15.63 -4.49
CA CYS A 224 9.47 15.23 -5.07
C CYS A 224 9.54 15.04 -6.59
N ARG A 225 10.22 15.96 -7.31
CA ARG A 225 10.40 15.88 -8.77
C ARG A 225 11.21 14.67 -9.20
N GLU A 226 12.13 14.20 -8.35
CA GLU A 226 12.93 13.01 -8.61
C GLU A 226 12.17 11.73 -8.25
N LYS A 227 11.66 11.63 -7.02
CA LYS A 227 11.10 10.38 -6.48
C LYS A 227 9.73 10.02 -7.03
N LEU A 228 8.84 10.99 -7.31
CA LEU A 228 7.50 10.68 -7.82
C LEU A 228 7.54 9.97 -9.18
N PRO A 229 8.27 10.48 -10.21
CA PRO A 229 8.40 9.76 -11.47
C PRO A 229 8.99 8.36 -11.34
N GLU A 230 9.97 8.17 -10.44
CA GLU A 230 10.55 6.84 -10.19
C GLU A 230 9.54 5.84 -9.65
N ILE A 231 8.73 6.26 -8.67
CA ILE A 231 7.68 5.42 -8.09
C ILE A 231 6.60 5.10 -9.13
N VAL A 232 6.19 6.08 -9.94
CA VAL A 232 5.24 5.87 -11.03
C VAL A 232 5.77 4.84 -12.03
N ARG A 233 7.05 4.95 -12.41
CA ARG A 233 7.70 3.97 -13.30
C ARG A 233 7.74 2.58 -12.66
N SER A 234 8.09 2.47 -11.38
CA SER A 234 8.09 1.20 -10.64
C SER A 234 6.69 0.58 -10.56
N CYS A 235 5.66 1.39 -10.35
CA CYS A 235 4.27 0.96 -10.34
C CYS A 235 3.80 0.44 -11.69
N GLN A 236 4.21 1.10 -12.78
CA GLN A 236 3.92 0.64 -14.14
C GLN A 236 4.60 -0.72 -14.41
N LEU A 237 5.89 -0.86 -14.10
CA LEU A 237 6.60 -2.13 -14.26
C LEU A 237 5.96 -3.27 -13.46
N THR A 238 5.55 -2.99 -12.22
CA THR A 238 4.84 -3.94 -11.36
C THR A 238 3.48 -4.31 -11.93
N THR A 239 2.75 -3.34 -12.48
CA THR A 239 1.46 -3.56 -13.14
C THR A 239 1.59 -4.44 -14.38
N ASP A 240 2.60 -4.20 -15.19
CA ASP A 240 2.84 -4.97 -16.42
C ASP A 240 3.26 -6.40 -16.07
N GLN A 241 4.14 -6.55 -15.07
CA GLN A 241 4.55 -7.86 -14.58
C GLN A 241 3.39 -8.64 -13.95
N TYR A 242 2.53 -7.97 -13.17
CA TYR A 242 1.32 -8.58 -12.63
C TYR A 242 0.38 -9.03 -13.74
N SER A 243 0.10 -8.16 -14.72
CA SER A 243 -0.77 -8.45 -15.88
C SER A 243 -0.25 -9.62 -16.71
N LYS A 244 1.07 -9.66 -16.95
CA LYS A 244 1.73 -10.79 -17.62
C LYS A 244 1.58 -12.08 -16.81
N THR A 245 1.79 -12.01 -15.50
CA THR A 245 1.72 -13.17 -14.61
C THR A 245 0.30 -13.74 -14.52
N ILE A 246 -0.70 -12.91 -14.26
CA ILE A 246 -2.10 -13.35 -14.16
C ILE A 246 -2.59 -13.96 -15.49
N SER A 247 -2.26 -13.35 -16.64
CA SER A 247 -2.66 -13.85 -17.96
C SER A 247 -2.12 -15.24 -18.29
N TYR A 248 -0.98 -15.62 -17.68
CA TYR A 248 -0.42 -16.97 -17.82
C TYR A 248 -1.24 -18.02 -17.06
N PHE A 249 -1.82 -17.66 -15.91
CA PHE A 249 -2.55 -18.60 -15.05
C PHE A 249 -4.06 -18.59 -15.26
N THR A 250 -4.63 -17.48 -15.75
CA THR A 250 -6.08 -17.35 -15.92
C THR A 250 -6.44 -16.31 -16.98
N GLN A 251 -7.61 -16.48 -17.59
CA GLN A 251 -8.26 -15.43 -18.41
C GLN A 251 -9.22 -14.56 -17.60
N GLN A 252 -9.48 -14.92 -16.34
CA GLN A 252 -10.38 -14.17 -15.46
C GLN A 252 -9.65 -13.00 -14.81
N THR A 253 -10.35 -11.86 -14.72
CA THR A 253 -9.90 -10.71 -13.94
C THR A 253 -10.01 -11.01 -12.46
N THR A 254 -8.95 -10.80 -11.69
CA THR A 254 -8.97 -10.86 -10.23
C THR A 254 -8.01 -9.81 -9.65
N THR A 255 -8.09 -9.54 -8.35
CA THR A 255 -7.19 -8.62 -7.67
C THR A 255 -5.86 -9.30 -7.34
N SER A 256 -4.82 -8.50 -7.13
CA SER A 256 -3.50 -8.98 -6.72
C SER A 256 -3.56 -9.78 -5.40
N VAL A 257 -4.33 -9.27 -4.44
CA VAL A 257 -4.61 -9.93 -3.16
C VAL A 257 -5.18 -11.33 -3.35
N ILE A 258 -6.28 -11.45 -4.10
CA ILE A 258 -6.96 -12.75 -4.30
C ILE A 258 -6.03 -13.70 -5.05
N PHE A 259 -5.43 -13.25 -6.15
CA PHE A 259 -4.53 -14.04 -6.98
C PHE A 259 -3.38 -14.63 -6.16
N LEU A 260 -2.63 -13.78 -5.46
CA LEU A 260 -1.46 -14.22 -4.69
C LEU A 260 -1.85 -15.05 -3.47
N SER A 261 -3.01 -14.78 -2.85
CA SER A 261 -3.50 -15.55 -1.70
C SER A 261 -3.79 -17.00 -2.06
N ILE A 262 -4.27 -17.28 -3.28
CA ILE A 262 -4.48 -18.66 -3.75
C ILE A 262 -3.16 -19.44 -3.71
N PHE A 263 -2.07 -18.85 -4.22
CA PHE A 263 -0.76 -19.50 -4.22
C PHE A 263 -0.15 -19.60 -2.81
N ALA A 264 -0.29 -18.56 -1.98
CA ALA A 264 0.17 -18.61 -0.59
C ALA A 264 -0.51 -19.76 0.16
N ASN A 265 -1.85 -19.84 0.10
CA ASN A 265 -2.63 -20.89 0.76
C ASN A 265 -2.30 -22.28 0.23
N LEU A 266 -2.07 -22.42 -1.08
CA LEU A 266 -1.70 -23.69 -1.70
C LEU A 266 -0.33 -24.17 -1.18
N ILE A 267 0.68 -23.30 -1.19
CA ILE A 267 2.02 -23.63 -0.68
C ILE A 267 1.94 -23.98 0.79
N GLN A 268 1.25 -23.19 1.61
CA GLN A 268 1.08 -23.46 3.03
C GLN A 268 0.43 -24.82 3.29
N SER A 269 -0.66 -25.12 2.56
CA SER A 269 -1.39 -26.38 2.69
C SER A 269 -0.52 -27.57 2.33
N LEU A 270 0.30 -27.45 1.28
CA LEU A 270 1.25 -28.49 0.88
C LEU A 270 2.29 -28.75 1.98
N GLN A 271 2.83 -27.69 2.60
CA GLN A 271 3.86 -27.79 3.64
C GLN A 271 3.33 -28.39 4.95
N ILE A 272 2.13 -28.02 5.39
CA ILE A 272 1.49 -28.61 6.58
C ILE A 272 1.33 -30.12 6.40
N LYS A 273 1.00 -30.57 5.18
CA LYS A 273 0.81 -31.98 4.90
C LYS A 273 2.10 -32.77 4.72
N ARG A 274 3.26 -32.11 4.58
CA ARG A 274 4.58 -32.78 4.58
C ARG A 274 4.87 -33.52 5.89
N GLN A 275 4.38 -32.98 7.00
CA GLN A 275 4.67 -33.45 8.36
C GLN A 275 3.75 -34.58 8.85
N ASN A 276 2.74 -34.95 8.05
CA ASN A 276 1.76 -36.01 8.34
C ASN A 276 1.85 -37.14 7.30
#